data_AF-A0A1B6DLM4-F1
#
_entry.id   AF-A0A1B6DLM4-F1
#
_cell.length_a   1.000
_cell.length_b   1.000
_cell.length_c   1.000
_cell.angle_alpha   90.00
_cell.angle_beta   90.00
_cell.angle_gamma   90.00
#
_symmetry.space_group_name_H-M   'P 1'
#
loop_
_entity.id
_entity.type
_entity.pdbx_description
1 polymer ?
#
loop_
_entity_poly.entity_id
_entity_poly.type
_entity_poly.pdbx_seq_one_letter_code
_entity_poly.pdbx_strand_id
1 'polypeptide(L)'
;MDNGCPHCHALKFKNEPAGMCCALGKVQLPEIETPPEPLNGLLIGTNPDCNVFRKSIRTYNSCFQMTSFRATEIVRNTNENGQQYNSTLKIRGQVYHKMGSLLPIPNEPHKFLQIYFMRGFRNRTCQSRECTL
;
A
#
# COMPACT_ATOMS: atom_id res chain seq x y z
N MET A 1 19.98 16.29 -14.15
CA MET A 1 20.63 16.15 -12.82
C MET A 1 22.07 15.87 -13.16
N ASP A 2 22.94 16.87 -13.00
CA ASP A 2 24.15 16.93 -13.83
C ASP A 2 25.43 16.79 -12.99
N ASN A 3 25.31 16.90 -11.66
CA ASN A 3 26.43 16.78 -10.72
C ASN A 3 26.18 15.64 -9.74
N GLY A 4 27.09 14.67 -9.71
CA GLY A 4 27.09 13.58 -8.73
C GLY A 4 27.74 14.00 -7.41
N CYS A 5 27.23 13.48 -6.30
CA CYS A 5 27.91 13.60 -5.01
C CYS A 5 29.24 12.80 -5.00
N PRO A 6 30.36 13.34 -4.50
CA PRO A 6 31.62 12.60 -4.42
C PRO A 6 31.60 11.47 -3.37
N HIS A 7 30.68 11.49 -2.41
CA HIS A 7 30.63 10.50 -1.32
C HIS A 7 29.66 9.36 -1.58
N CYS A 8 28.46 9.65 -2.08
CA CYS A 8 27.40 8.65 -2.29
C CYS A 8 26.96 8.50 -3.74
N HIS A 9 27.59 9.22 -4.68
CA HIS A 9 27.28 9.21 -6.11
C HIS A 9 25.83 9.60 -6.48
N ALA A 10 25.03 10.06 -5.52
CA ALA A 10 23.68 10.55 -5.77
C ALA A 10 23.71 11.73 -6.74
N LEU A 11 22.81 11.70 -7.72
CA LEU A 11 22.61 12.78 -8.68
C LEU A 11 21.89 13.95 -8.02
N LYS A 12 22.38 15.16 -8.24
CA LYS A 12 21.84 16.39 -7.66
C LYS A 12 21.09 17.25 -8.66
N PHE A 13 20.09 17.97 -8.18
CA PHE A 13 19.45 19.04 -8.93
C PHE A 13 20.35 20.28 -9.02
N LYS A 14 20.07 21.16 -9.99
CA LYS A 14 20.77 22.44 -10.11
C LYS A 14 20.47 23.28 -8.86
N ASN A 15 21.52 23.82 -8.23
CA ASN A 15 21.47 24.58 -6.97
C ASN A 15 21.06 23.81 -5.70
N GLU A 16 21.13 22.48 -5.73
CA GLU A 16 20.89 21.68 -4.52
C GLU A 16 22.06 21.81 -3.52
N PRO A 17 21.80 22.03 -2.22
CA PRO A 17 22.84 22.16 -1.22
C PRO A 17 23.73 20.91 -1.14
N ALA A 18 25.03 21.10 -0.85
CA ALA A 18 26.01 20.03 -0.86
C ALA A 18 25.66 18.85 0.09
N GLY A 19 24.92 19.12 1.17
CA GLY A 19 24.54 18.15 2.20
C GLY A 19 23.22 17.39 1.99
N MET A 20 22.40 17.69 0.98
CA MET A 20 21.05 17.09 0.88
C MET A 20 21.04 15.57 0.69
N CYS A 21 22.05 15.00 0.03
CA CYS A 21 22.10 13.58 -0.29
C CYS A 21 22.66 12.66 0.82
N CYS A 22 23.73 13.07 1.50
CA CYS A 22 24.44 12.22 2.48
C CYS A 22 25.00 13.03 3.66
N ALA A 23 24.50 14.25 3.87
CA ALA A 23 25.01 15.18 4.88
C ALA A 23 26.54 15.36 4.81
N LEU A 24 27.08 15.54 3.60
CA LEU A 24 28.52 15.66 3.33
C LEU A 24 29.33 14.42 3.74
N GLY A 25 28.79 13.22 3.48
CA GLY A 25 29.44 11.95 3.77
C GLY A 25 29.24 11.43 5.19
N LYS A 26 28.45 12.13 6.02
CA LYS A 26 28.10 11.67 7.38
C LYS A 26 27.09 10.52 7.40
N VAL A 27 26.27 10.41 6.33
CA VAL A 27 25.27 9.36 6.18
C VAL A 27 25.72 8.41 5.08
N GLN A 28 25.97 7.16 5.46
CA GLN A 28 26.19 6.07 4.52
C GLN A 28 24.88 5.29 4.39
N LEU A 29 24.24 5.39 3.23
CA LEU A 29 23.06 4.59 2.94
C LEU A 29 23.50 3.17 2.56
N PRO A 30 22.78 2.13 3.01
CA PRO A 30 23.00 0.78 2.52
C PRO A 30 22.70 0.72 1.02
N GLU A 31 23.33 -0.22 0.33
CA GLU A 31 23.02 -0.49 -1.07
C GLU A 31 21.58 -0.97 -1.19
N ILE A 32 20.87 -0.46 -2.20
CA ILE A 32 19.49 -0.86 -2.45
C ILE A 32 19.53 -2.25 -3.07
N GLU A 33 19.00 -3.23 -2.36
CA GLU A 33 18.87 -4.60 -2.87
C GLU A 33 18.01 -4.62 -4.13
N THR A 34 18.43 -5.41 -5.12
CA THR A 34 17.64 -5.65 -6.32
C THR A 34 16.36 -6.38 -5.95
N PRO A 35 15.19 -5.87 -6.39
CA PRO A 35 13.93 -6.55 -6.12
C PRO A 35 13.92 -7.97 -6.70
N PRO A 36 13.19 -8.91 -6.10
CA PRO A 36 13.00 -10.23 -6.70
C PRO A 36 12.16 -10.15 -7.97
N GLU A 37 12.36 -11.08 -8.91
CA GLU A 37 11.44 -11.24 -10.05
C GLU A 37 10.06 -11.76 -9.57
N PRO A 38 8.95 -11.31 -10.17
CA PRO A 38 8.84 -10.50 -11.39
C PRO A 38 8.92 -8.98 -11.18
N LEU A 39 9.04 -8.50 -9.92
CA LEU A 39 8.96 -7.07 -9.60
C LEU A 39 10.10 -6.28 -10.23
N ASN A 40 11.31 -6.83 -10.21
CA ASN A 40 12.44 -6.18 -10.85
C ASN A 40 12.21 -5.99 -12.35
N GLY A 41 11.76 -7.01 -13.08
CA GLY A 41 11.48 -6.86 -14.50
C GLY A 41 10.37 -5.87 -14.84
N LEU A 42 9.36 -5.76 -13.97
CA LEU A 42 8.33 -4.72 -14.04
C LEU A 42 8.87 -3.31 -13.73
N LEU A 43 9.90 -3.20 -12.91
CA LEU A 43 10.51 -1.92 -12.54
C LEU A 43 11.56 -1.44 -13.53
N ILE A 44 12.35 -2.32 -14.14
CA ILE A 44 13.46 -1.97 -15.06
C ILE A 44 13.08 -2.06 -16.54
N GLY A 45 11.97 -2.69 -16.91
CA GLY A 45 11.47 -2.69 -18.29
C GLY A 45 11.81 -3.91 -19.12
N THR A 46 12.18 -5.00 -18.47
CA THR A 46 12.39 -6.30 -19.14
C THR A 46 11.11 -7.12 -19.23
N ASN A 47 10.08 -6.79 -18.45
CA ASN A 47 8.77 -7.45 -18.51
C ASN A 47 7.82 -6.73 -19.49
N PRO A 48 7.03 -7.46 -20.32
CA PRO A 48 6.05 -6.86 -21.24
C PRO A 48 5.03 -5.94 -20.55
N ASP A 49 4.66 -6.23 -19.30
CA ASP A 49 3.68 -5.45 -18.53
C ASP A 49 4.29 -4.23 -17.81
N CYS A 50 5.61 -4.01 -17.95
CA CYS A 50 6.33 -2.93 -17.27
C CYS A 50 5.68 -1.55 -17.52
N ASN A 51 5.23 -1.26 -18.75
CA ASN A 51 4.66 0.04 -19.07
C ASN A 51 3.35 0.29 -18.30
N VAL A 52 2.51 -0.73 -18.21
CA VAL A 52 1.24 -0.67 -17.45
C VAL A 52 1.54 -0.55 -15.96
N PHE A 53 2.49 -1.35 -15.47
CA PHE A 53 2.93 -1.34 -14.08
C PHE A 53 3.45 0.03 -13.66
N ARG A 54 4.44 0.60 -14.37
CA ARG A 54 5.01 1.92 -14.05
C ARG A 54 3.97 3.04 -14.12
N LYS A 55 3.07 3.00 -15.10
CA LYS A 55 1.99 4.01 -15.24
C LYS A 55 0.99 3.94 -14.07
N SER A 56 0.76 2.74 -13.52
CA SER A 56 -0.25 2.49 -12.49
C SER A 56 0.35 2.13 -11.13
N ILE A 57 1.66 2.31 -10.93
CA ILE A 57 2.39 1.84 -9.73
C ILE A 57 1.82 2.44 -8.45
N ARG A 58 1.37 3.70 -8.49
CA ARG A 58 0.69 4.35 -7.37
C ARG A 58 -0.61 3.64 -7.04
N THR A 59 -1.42 3.31 -8.04
CA THR A 59 -2.68 2.59 -7.86
C THR A 59 -2.44 1.22 -7.24
N TYR A 60 -1.46 0.46 -7.73
CA TYR A 60 -1.09 -0.82 -7.15
C TYR A 60 -0.68 -0.65 -5.67
N ASN A 61 0.26 0.25 -5.38
CA ASN A 61 0.71 0.51 -4.01
C ASN A 61 -0.44 0.95 -3.11
N SER A 62 -1.36 1.77 -3.61
CA SER A 62 -2.54 2.22 -2.85
C SER A 62 -3.56 1.10 -2.61
N CYS A 63 -3.74 0.16 -3.54
CA CYS A 63 -4.53 -1.05 -3.29
C CYS A 63 -3.90 -1.93 -2.21
N PHE A 64 -2.56 -2.03 -2.17
CA PHE A 64 -1.85 -2.77 -1.12
C PHE A 64 -1.71 -1.99 0.20
N GLN A 65 -1.94 -0.67 0.19
CA GLN A 65 -2.06 0.16 1.39
C GLN A 65 -3.39 -0.05 2.13
N MET A 66 -4.39 -0.72 1.53
CA MET A 66 -5.63 -1.11 2.22
C MET A 66 -5.38 -2.21 3.25
N THR A 67 -4.71 -1.84 4.32
CA THR A 67 -4.86 -2.49 5.61
C THR A 67 -6.23 -2.15 6.14
N SER A 68 -7.10 -3.15 6.32
CA SER A 68 -8.23 -2.99 7.22
C SER A 68 -7.73 -2.55 8.59
N PHE A 69 -8.31 -1.47 9.12
CA PHE A 69 -8.09 -1.13 10.51
C PHE A 69 -8.98 -2.01 11.37
N ARG A 70 -8.42 -2.66 12.38
CA ARG A 70 -9.20 -3.35 13.41
C ARG A 70 -9.30 -2.44 14.62
N ALA A 71 -10.53 -2.16 15.06
CA ALA A 71 -10.80 -1.47 16.31
C ALA A 71 -11.14 -2.49 17.40
N THR A 72 -10.67 -2.25 18.62
CA THR A 72 -11.03 -3.08 19.78
C THR A 72 -12.50 -2.93 20.13
N GLU A 73 -13.06 -1.73 19.95
CA GLU A 73 -14.46 -1.43 20.21
C GLU A 73 -15.02 -0.49 19.13
N ILE A 74 -16.12 -0.88 18.49
CA ILE A 74 -16.88 -0.04 17.56
C ILE A 74 -18.13 0.42 18.30
N VAL A 75 -18.14 1.68 18.74
CA VAL A 75 -19.30 2.23 19.46
C VAL A 75 -20.39 2.56 18.47
N ARG A 76 -21.47 1.78 18.49
CA ARG A 76 -22.71 2.11 17.77
C ARG A 76 -23.54 3.02 18.66
N ASN A 77 -23.74 4.27 18.25
CA ASN A 77 -24.62 5.19 18.98
C ASN A 77 -26.08 4.81 18.64
N THR A 78 -26.65 3.91 19.42
CA THR A 78 -28.08 3.60 19.37
C THR A 78 -28.75 4.36 20.51
N ASN A 79 -29.70 5.25 20.20
CA ASN A 79 -30.50 5.89 21.24
C ASN A 79 -31.50 4.88 21.83
N GLU A 80 -32.01 5.17 23.03
CA GLU A 80 -33.06 4.39 23.73
C GLU A 80 -34.32 4.16 22.87
N ASN A 81 -34.54 5.01 21.86
CA ASN A 81 -35.68 4.98 20.94
C ASN A 81 -35.42 4.19 19.64
N GLY A 82 -34.28 3.50 19.53
CA GLY A 82 -33.93 2.66 18.36
C GLY A 82 -33.50 3.42 17.10
N GLN A 83 -33.46 4.76 17.11
CA GLN A 83 -32.96 5.56 15.99
C GLN A 83 -31.43 5.58 15.98
N GLN A 84 -30.86 5.12 14.86
CA GLN A 84 -29.43 5.12 14.59
C GLN A 84 -29.04 6.42 13.88
N TYR A 85 -28.22 7.25 14.51
CA TYR A 85 -27.62 8.42 13.85
C TYR A 85 -26.38 7.99 13.05
N ASN A 86 -26.36 8.31 11.76
CA ASN A 86 -25.21 8.17 10.86
C ASN A 86 -24.49 9.55 10.81
N SER A 87 -23.17 9.73 10.85
CA SER A 87 -22.15 9.11 9.99
C SER A 87 -20.71 9.23 10.54
N THR A 88 -20.51 9.30 11.86
CA THR A 88 -19.15 9.40 12.42
C THR A 88 -18.75 8.07 13.06
N LEU A 89 -17.92 7.30 12.36
CA LEU A 89 -17.24 6.14 12.94
C LEU A 89 -16.42 6.64 14.16
N LYS A 90 -16.83 6.27 15.37
CA LYS A 90 -16.11 6.58 16.61
C LYS A 90 -15.37 5.33 17.07
N ILE A 91 -14.05 5.39 16.96
CA ILE A 91 -13.16 4.34 17.47
C ILE A 91 -12.64 4.79 18.84
N ARG A 92 -12.80 3.95 19.85
CA ARG A 92 -12.16 4.13 21.16
C ARG A 92 -11.00 3.16 21.29
N GLY A 93 -9.84 3.65 21.71
CA GLY A 93 -8.61 2.87 21.85
C GLY A 93 -7.63 2.99 20.68
N GLN A 94 -6.72 2.03 20.56
CA GLN A 94 -5.66 2.03 19.54
C GLN A 94 -6.17 1.42 18.22
N VAL A 95 -5.75 2.03 17.11
CA VAL A 95 -5.99 1.51 15.76
C VAL A 95 -4.76 0.70 15.34
N TYR A 96 -4.97 -0.55 14.96
CA TYR A 96 -3.89 -1.40 14.44
C TYR A 96 -4.14 -1.75 12.97
N HIS A 97 -3.05 -1.74 12.21
CA HIS A 97 -3.01 -2.31 10.87
C HIS A 97 -2.96 -3.84 11.01
N LYS A 98 -4.02 -4.53 10.58
CA LYS A 98 -4.02 -6.00 10.55
C LYS A 98 -3.93 -6.47 9.11
N MET A 99 -2.79 -7.09 8.77
CA MET A 99 -2.66 -7.82 7.51
C MET A 99 -3.18 -9.25 7.73
N GLY A 100 -4.25 -9.61 7.03
CA GLY A 100 -4.75 -10.99 7.01
C GLY A 100 -3.91 -11.90 6.10
N SER A 101 -4.16 -13.22 6.16
CA SER A 101 -3.55 -14.18 5.24
C SER A 101 -3.83 -13.77 3.78
N LEU A 102 -2.81 -13.84 2.92
CA LEU A 102 -2.98 -13.67 1.47
C LEU A 102 -3.66 -14.87 0.81
N LEU A 103 -3.55 -16.04 1.42
CA LEU A 103 -4.20 -17.25 0.94
C LEU A 103 -5.60 -17.39 1.57
N PRO A 104 -6.63 -17.65 0.76
CA PRO A 104 -7.97 -17.87 1.26
C PRO A 104 -8.04 -19.16 2.07
N ILE A 105 -8.80 -19.11 3.17
CA ILE A 105 -9.16 -20.32 3.91
C ILE A 105 -10.28 -21.01 3.11
N PRO A 106 -10.21 -22.33 2.88
CA PRO A 106 -11.27 -23.06 2.20
C PRO A 106 -12.63 -22.84 2.88
N ASN A 107 -13.66 -22.59 2.08
CA ASN A 107 -15.05 -22.35 2.52
C ASN A 107 -15.29 -21.07 3.34
N GLU A 108 -14.34 -20.14 3.41
CA GLU A 108 -14.58 -18.79 3.95
C GLU A 108 -14.67 -17.72 2.86
N PRO A 109 -15.47 -16.65 3.07
CA PRO A 109 -15.46 -15.51 2.17
C PRO A 109 -14.08 -14.84 2.16
N HIS A 110 -13.63 -14.43 0.98
CA HIS A 110 -12.36 -13.74 0.81
C HIS A 110 -12.36 -12.40 1.54
N LYS A 111 -11.35 -12.16 2.37
CA LYS A 111 -11.21 -10.95 3.19
C LYS A 111 -9.96 -10.18 2.80
N PHE A 112 -9.98 -8.86 3.00
CA PHE A 112 -8.81 -8.00 2.82
C PHE A 112 -8.22 -8.10 1.39
N LEU A 113 -6.90 -8.26 1.29
CA LEU A 113 -6.17 -8.37 0.02
C LEU A 113 -6.56 -9.61 -0.81
N GLN A 114 -7.15 -10.64 -0.20
CA GLN A 114 -7.59 -11.84 -0.93
C GLN A 114 -8.61 -11.51 -2.03
N ILE A 115 -9.41 -10.45 -1.84
CA ILE A 115 -10.41 -10.03 -2.84
C ILE A 115 -9.73 -9.63 -4.15
N TYR A 116 -8.52 -9.06 -4.11
CA TYR A 116 -7.80 -8.68 -5.33
C TYR A 116 -7.24 -9.89 -6.08
N PHE A 117 -6.78 -10.91 -5.37
CA PHE A 117 -6.16 -12.11 -5.97
C PHE A 117 -7.21 -13.14 -6.42
N MET A 118 -8.26 -13.35 -5.64
CA MET A 118 -9.25 -14.41 -5.87
C MET A 118 -10.37 -14.00 -6.83
N ARG A 119 -10.65 -12.69 -6.96
CA ARG A 119 -11.69 -12.16 -7.86
C ARG A 119 -11.28 -12.21 -9.35
N GLY A 120 -10.07 -12.71 -9.65
CA GLY A 120 -9.52 -12.82 -11.00
C GLY A 120 -10.03 -13.98 -11.86
N PHE A 121 -10.93 -14.86 -11.39
CA PHE A 121 -11.36 -16.03 -12.19
C PHE A 121 -12.80 -16.05 -12.69
N ARG A 122 -13.75 -15.28 -12.14
CA ARG A 122 -15.14 -15.27 -12.65
C ARG A 122 -15.83 -13.91 -12.47
N ASN A 123 -16.13 -13.27 -13.60
CA ASN A 123 -17.12 -12.22 -13.82
C ASN A 123 -16.85 -10.77 -13.34
N ARG A 124 -16.81 -9.89 -14.35
CA ARG A 124 -16.83 -8.43 -14.26
C ARG A 124 -18.22 -7.94 -13.79
N THR A 125 -18.49 -7.91 -12.50
CA THR A 125 -19.55 -7.04 -11.96
C THR A 125 -19.18 -6.60 -10.55
N CYS A 126 -18.82 -5.32 -10.42
CA CYS A 126 -18.67 -4.65 -9.14
C CYS A 126 -20.06 -4.46 -8.54
N GLN A 127 -20.59 -5.48 -7.87
CA GLN A 127 -21.69 -5.26 -6.93
C GLN A 127 -21.09 -4.93 -5.58
N SER A 128 -21.28 -3.67 -5.21
CA SER A 128 -21.18 -3.13 -3.87
C SER A 128 -21.99 -3.98 -2.90
N ARG A 129 -21.37 -5.01 -2.32
CA ARG A 129 -21.93 -5.74 -1.18
C ARG A 129 -20.83 -5.86 -0.15
N GLU A 130 -21.03 -5.06 0.89
CA GLU A 130 -20.47 -5.19 2.23
C GLU A 130 -19.08 -5.81 2.30
N CYS A 131 -18.07 -4.96 2.07
CA CYS A 131 -16.75 -5.18 2.66
C CYS A 131 -16.90 -5.09 4.18
N THR A 132 -17.30 -6.18 4.82
CA THR A 132 -17.28 -6.28 6.28
C THR A 132 -15.82 -6.29 6.70
N LEU A 133 -15.41 -5.24 7.41
CA LEU A 133 -14.16 -5.16 8.16
C LEU A 133 -14.10 -6.23 9.26
#